data_AF-A0A1T4NVN8-F1
#
_entry.id   AF-A0A1T4NVN8-F1
#
_cell.length_a   1.000
_cell.length_b   1.000
_cell.length_c   1.000
_cell.angle_alpha   90.00
_cell.angle_beta   90.00
_cell.angle_gamma   90.00
#
_symmetry.space_group_name_H-M   'P 1'
#
loop_
_entity.id
_entity.type
_entity.pdbx_description
1 polymer ?
#
loop_
_entity_poly.entity_id
_entity_poly.type
_entity_poly.pdbx_seq_one_letter_code
_entity_poly.pdbx_strand_id
1 'polypeptide(L)'
;MSHDIRTPINGIRGMIEIADYYKDNQQKQNECRQKIWETSGYLLELVNEVLDMGKLESGEIVLEEREFDLKAMLDEIISVIERLGASRGIKINIDYSNVHHF
;
A
#
# COMPACT_ATOMS: atom_id res chain seq x y z
N MET A 1 -12.08 -6.34 -9.63
CA MET A 1 -12.00 -6.37 -8.16
C MET A 1 -12.32 -7.73 -7.53
N SER A 2 -13.47 -8.37 -7.76
CA SER A 2 -13.72 -9.70 -7.13
C SER A 2 -12.74 -10.80 -7.56
N HIS A 3 -12.17 -10.73 -8.77
CA HIS A 3 -11.09 -11.62 -9.19
C HIS A 3 -9.78 -11.29 -8.47
N ASP A 4 -9.48 -10.01 -8.35
CA ASP A 4 -8.24 -9.48 -7.76
C ASP A 4 -8.20 -9.70 -6.24
N ILE A 5 -9.36 -9.78 -5.58
CA ILE A 5 -9.49 -10.19 -4.16
C ILE A 5 -9.33 -11.69 -3.99
N ARG A 6 -9.85 -12.51 -4.92
CA ARG A 6 -9.78 -13.99 -4.81
C ARG A 6 -8.34 -14.51 -4.88
N THR A 7 -7.50 -13.90 -5.70
CA THR A 7 -6.08 -14.30 -5.85
C THR A 7 -5.29 -14.25 -4.54
N PRO A 8 -5.20 -13.12 -3.81
CA PRO A 8 -4.48 -13.05 -2.55
C PRO A 8 -5.11 -13.90 -1.44
N ILE A 9 -6.45 -14.02 -1.39
CA ILE A 9 -7.12 -14.95 -0.46
C ILE A 9 -6.65 -16.38 -0.69
N ASN A 10 -6.64 -16.84 -1.94
CA ASN A 10 -6.17 -18.19 -2.28
C ASN A 10 -4.67 -18.34 -2.03
N GLY A 11 -3.87 -17.29 -2.24
CA GLY A 11 -2.45 -17.25 -1.88
C GLY A 11 -2.22 -17.46 -0.38
N ILE A 12 -2.95 -16.75 0.48
CA ILE A 12 -2.89 -16.91 1.95
C ILE A 12 -3.26 -18.33 2.36
N ARG A 13 -4.37 -18.86 1.81
CA ARG A 13 -4.81 -20.24 2.10
C ARG A 13 -3.76 -21.27 1.70
N GLY A 14 -3.18 -21.15 0.50
CA GLY A 14 -2.11 -22.03 0.04
C GLY A 14 -0.85 -21.94 0.88
N MET A 15 -0.49 -20.75 1.39
CA MET A 15 0.65 -20.61 2.30
C MET A 15 0.40 -21.27 3.66
N ILE A 16 -0.84 -21.24 4.16
CA ILE A 16 -1.23 -21.98 5.37
C ILE A 16 -1.11 -23.49 5.12
N GLU A 17 -1.61 -24.00 4.00
CA GLU A 17 -1.49 -25.42 3.64
C GLU A 17 -0.02 -25.87 3.54
N ILE A 18 0.85 -25.04 2.95
CA ILE A 18 2.30 -25.31 2.88
C ILE A 18 2.94 -25.26 4.27
N ALA A 19 2.56 -24.29 5.11
CA ALA A 19 3.06 -24.19 6.48
C ALA A 19 2.71 -25.44 7.29
N ASP A 20 1.47 -25.92 7.19
CA ASP A 20 1.00 -27.13 7.88
C ASP A 20 1.73 -28.39 7.40
N TYR A 21 1.98 -28.51 6.09
CA TYR A 21 2.79 -29.60 5.54
C TYR A 21 4.23 -29.60 6.10
N TYR A 22 4.82 -28.40 6.26
CA TYR A 22 6.16 -28.20 6.80
C TYR A 22 6.15 -27.80 8.30
N LYS A 23 5.22 -28.33 9.09
CA LYS A 23 5.04 -27.95 10.51
C LYS A 23 6.30 -27.98 11.37
N ASP A 24 7.20 -28.94 11.13
CA ASP A 24 8.42 -29.12 11.93
C ASP A 24 9.63 -28.36 11.35
N ASN A 25 9.46 -27.65 10.22
CA ASN A 25 10.51 -26.87 9.59
C ASN A 25 10.33 -25.37 9.88
N GLN A 26 11.05 -24.89 10.90
CA GLN A 26 10.97 -23.50 11.35
C GLN A 26 11.30 -22.48 10.25
N GLN A 27 12.24 -22.79 9.35
CA GLN A 27 12.62 -21.89 8.27
C GLN A 27 11.48 -21.75 7.26
N LYS A 28 10.85 -22.86 6.85
CA LYS A 28 9.68 -22.83 5.96
C LYS A 28 8.48 -22.16 6.61
N GLN A 29 8.28 -22.37 7.89
CA GLN A 29 7.25 -21.69 8.68
C GLN A 29 7.44 -20.17 8.70
N ASN A 30 8.68 -19.68 8.87
CA ASN A 30 8.99 -18.25 8.78
C ASN A 30 8.71 -17.68 7.38
N GLU A 31 9.13 -18.39 6.33
CA GLU A 31 8.87 -17.98 4.94
C GLU A 31 7.38 -17.90 4.63
N CYS A 32 6.59 -18.88 5.09
CA CYS A 32 5.14 -18.87 4.89
C CYS A 32 4.49 -17.71 5.65
N ARG A 33 4.87 -17.46 6.90
CA ARG A 33 4.38 -16.32 7.68
C ARG A 33 4.69 -14.99 7.01
N GLN A 34 5.91 -14.81 6.50
CA GLN A 34 6.28 -13.59 5.79
C GLN A 34 5.40 -13.39 4.54
N LYS A 35 5.22 -14.43 3.72
CA LYS A 35 4.38 -14.35 2.53
C LYS A 35 2.90 -14.10 2.86
N ILE A 36 2.39 -14.71 3.93
CA ILE A 36 1.04 -14.45 4.43
C ILE A 36 0.90 -12.97 4.82
N TRP A 37 1.88 -12.43 5.55
CA TRP A 37 1.88 -11.03 5.96
C TRP A 37 1.86 -10.08 4.75
N GLU A 38 2.78 -10.27 3.80
CA GLU A 38 2.85 -9.48 2.58
C GLU A 38 1.55 -9.56 1.75
N THR A 39 1.03 -10.78 1.56
CA THR A 39 -0.21 -10.99 0.78
C THR A 39 -1.43 -10.40 1.49
N SER A 40 -1.47 -10.44 2.84
CA SER A 40 -2.55 -9.85 3.63
C SER A 40 -2.54 -8.31 3.57
N GLY A 41 -1.35 -7.70 3.54
CA GLY A 41 -1.19 -6.26 3.35
C GLY A 41 -1.73 -5.83 1.98
N TYR A 42 -1.35 -6.54 0.92
CA TYR A 42 -1.87 -6.28 -0.43
C TYR A 42 -3.40 -6.46 -0.53
N LEU A 43 -3.96 -7.49 0.11
CA LEU A 43 -5.41 -7.68 0.15
C LEU A 43 -6.10 -6.52 0.88
N LEU A 44 -5.53 -6.00 1.96
CA LEU A 44 -6.09 -4.86 2.68
C LEU A 44 -6.09 -3.59 1.82
N GLU A 45 -5.03 -3.33 1.05
CA GLU A 45 -4.98 -2.24 0.07
C GLU A 45 -6.10 -2.39 -0.97
N LEU A 46 -6.27 -3.57 -1.56
CA LEU A 46 -7.37 -3.83 -2.51
C LEU A 46 -8.76 -3.62 -1.90
N VAL A 47 -8.96 -3.99 -0.64
CA VAL A 47 -10.23 -3.75 0.06
C VAL A 47 -10.48 -2.25 0.24
N ASN A 48 -9.46 -1.48 0.61
CA ASN A 48 -9.58 -0.03 0.74
C ASN A 48 -9.92 0.62 -0.61
N GLU A 49 -9.26 0.20 -1.69
CA GLU A 49 -9.56 0.70 -3.05
C GLU A 49 -11.01 0.45 -3.46
N VAL A 50 -11.57 -0.73 -3.15
CA VAL A 50 -12.99 -1.04 -3.42
C VAL A 50 -13.91 -0.10 -2.64
N LEU A 51 -13.61 0.13 -1.37
CA LEU A 51 -14.43 0.99 -0.51
C LEU A 51 -14.38 2.45 -0.98
N ASP A 52 -13.20 2.94 -1.34
CA ASP A 52 -13.03 4.30 -1.82
C ASP A 52 -13.67 4.51 -3.20
N MET A 53 -13.59 3.52 -4.09
CA MET A 53 -14.33 3.56 -5.37
C MET A 53 -15.85 3.57 -5.13
N GLY A 54 -16.35 2.79 -4.16
CA GLY A 54 -17.77 2.79 -3.80
C GLY A 54 -18.25 4.16 -3.28
N LYS A 55 -17.44 4.84 -2.47
CA LYS A 55 -17.72 6.23 -2.05
C LYS A 55 -17.74 7.17 -3.26
N LEU A 56 -16.81 6.99 -4.20
CA LEU A 56 -16.73 7.83 -5.39
C LEU A 56 -17.93 7.64 -6.32
N GLU A 57 -18.36 6.40 -6.55
CA GLU A 57 -19.50 6.07 -7.42
C GLU A 57 -20.85 6.44 -6.79
N SER A 58 -20.97 6.41 -5.46
CA SER A 58 -22.18 6.83 -4.74
C SER A 58 -22.38 8.35 -4.74
N GLY A 59 -21.38 9.13 -5.17
CA GLY A 59 -21.42 10.59 -5.10
C GLY A 59 -21.33 11.13 -3.67
N GLU A 60 -21.01 10.29 -2.69
CA GLU A 60 -20.85 10.68 -1.28
C GLU A 60 -19.51 11.38 -1.00
N ILE A 61 -18.60 11.43 -1.97
CA ILE A 61 -17.36 12.21 -1.87
C ILE A 61 -17.70 13.69 -2.10
N VAL A 62 -17.67 14.46 -1.01
CA VAL A 62 -17.71 15.91 -1.04
C VAL A 62 -16.29 16.44 -0.93
N LEU A 63 -15.84 17.22 -1.91
CA LEU A 63 -14.56 17.93 -1.83
C LEU A 63 -14.63 18.98 -0.72
N GLU A 64 -13.68 18.93 0.20
CA GLU A 64 -13.53 19.95 1.24
C GLU A 64 -12.62 21.06 0.72
N GLU A 65 -13.17 22.27 0.55
CA GLU A 65 -12.38 23.47 0.27
C GLU A 65 -11.91 24.05 1.61
N ARG A 66 -10.60 23.94 1.87
CA ARG A 66 -9.97 24.48 3.07
C ARG A 66 -8.57 24.99 2.77
N GLU A 67 -8.11 25.97 3.54
CA GLU A 67 -6.72 26.40 3.51
C GLU A 67 -5.80 25.27 3.99
N PHE A 68 -4.68 25.07 3.30
CA PHE A 68 -3.65 24.10 3.68
C PHE A 68 -2.26 24.62 3.30
N ASP A 69 -1.24 24.16 4.03
CA ASP A 69 0.15 24.48 3.72
C ASP A 69 0.68 23.49 2.66
N LEU A 70 0.73 23.94 1.41
CA LEU A 70 1.24 23.14 0.30
C LEU A 70 2.68 22.68 0.54
N LYS A 71 3.52 23.54 1.13
CA LYS A 71 4.93 23.20 1.35
C LYS A 71 5.05 22.08 2.38
N ALA A 72 4.35 22.20 3.50
CA ALA A 72 4.34 21.15 4.53
C ALA A 72 3.85 19.80 3.98
N MET A 73 2.77 19.82 3.19
CA MET A 73 2.25 18.61 2.54
C MET A 73 3.26 18.00 1.56
N LEU A 74 3.93 18.82 0.74
CA LEU A 74 4.97 18.36 -0.18
C LEU A 74 6.16 17.77 0.57
N ASP A 75 6.62 18.42 1.65
CA ASP A 75 7.73 17.93 2.47
C ASP A 75 7.42 16.55 3.08
N GLU A 76 6.18 16.33 3.54
CA GLU A 76 5.74 15.00 4.03
C GLU A 76 5.83 13.93 2.95
N ILE A 77 5.29 14.22 1.75
CA ILE A 77 5.30 13.31 0.60
C ILE A 77 6.75 13.00 0.18
N ILE A 78 7.57 14.03 0.05
CA ILE A 78 8.97 13.93 -0.35
C ILE A 78 9.74 13.04 0.62
N SER A 79 9.53 13.19 1.93
CA SER A 79 10.21 12.38 2.95
C SER A 79 9.99 10.86 2.76
N VAL A 80 8.81 10.47 2.26
CA VAL A 80 8.49 9.07 1.97
C VAL A 80 9.19 8.62 0.70
N ILE A 81 9.11 9.43 -0.36
CA ILE A 81 9.68 9.10 -1.68
C ILE A 81 11.21 9.05 -1.61
N GLU A 82 11.86 9.97 -0.89
CA GLU A 82 13.30 9.98 -0.69
C GLU A 82 13.80 8.73 0.03
N ARG A 83 13.09 8.28 1.08
CA ARG A 83 13.42 7.03 1.79
C ARG A 83 13.31 5.81 0.88
N LEU A 84 12.25 5.74 0.07
CA LEU A 84 12.06 4.67 -0.91
C LEU A 84 13.16 4.71 -1.98
N GLY A 85 13.48 5.90 -2.50
CA GLY A 85 14.57 6.11 -3.45
C GLY A 85 15.91 5.65 -2.90
N ALA A 86 16.26 6.10 -1.69
CA ALA A 86 17.50 5.75 -1.01
C ALA A 86 17.65 4.22 -0.82
N SER A 87 16.58 3.52 -0.43
CA SER A 87 16.59 2.05 -0.29
C SER A 87 16.88 1.31 -1.61
N ARG A 88 16.72 1.98 -2.76
CA ARG A 88 16.93 1.45 -4.10
C ARG A 88 18.13 2.11 -4.82
N GLY A 89 18.90 2.95 -4.13
CA GLY A 89 20.03 3.69 -4.73
C GLY A 89 19.62 4.77 -5.73
N ILE A 90 18.38 5.24 -5.67
CA ILE A 90 17.81 6.27 -6.55
C ILE A 90 17.87 7.62 -5.82
N LYS A 91 18.43 8.63 -6.47
CA LYS A 91 18.43 10.01 -5.98
C LYS A 91 17.20 10.75 -6.49
N ILE A 92 16.44 11.33 -5.57
CA ILE A 92 15.31 12.21 -5.88
C ILE A 92 15.82 13.65 -5.87
N ASN A 93 15.47 14.43 -6.88
CA ASN A 93 15.69 15.88 -6.90
C ASN A 93 14.33 16.56 -6.98
N ILE A 94 14.09 17.54 -6.11
CA ILE A 94 12.87 18.32 -6.12
C ILE A 94 13.20 19.73 -6.58
N ASP A 95 12.36 20.24 -7.49
CA ASP A 95 12.42 21.61 -7.98
C ASP A 95 11.09 22.31 -7.66
N TYR A 96 11.18 23.36 -6.85
CA TYR A 96 10.04 24.19 -6.45
C TYR A 96 9.84 25.41 -7.37
N SER A 97 10.64 25.52 -8.44
CA SER A 97 10.54 26.62 -9.40
C SER A 97 9.12 26.72 -9.95
N ASN A 98 8.46 27.86 -9.71
CA ASN A 98 7.11 28.22 -10.18
C ASN A 98 5.92 27.64 -9.40
N VAL A 99 6.12 27.14 -8.17
CA VAL A 99 4.99 26.81 -7.29
C VAL A 99 4.45 28.09 -6.63
N HIS A 100 3.31 28.57 -7.12
CA HIS A 100 2.56 29.67 -6.50
C HIS A 100 1.36 29.10 -5.76
N HIS A 101 1.44 29.05 -4.42
CA HIS A 101 0.31 28.76 -3.56
C HIS A 101 -0.03 30.05 -2.80
N PHE A 102 -1.25 30.55 -3.00
CA PHE A 102 -1.76 31.71 -2.30
C PHE A 102 -2.26 31.35 -0.91
#